data_AF-A0A0B0EFM1-F1
#
_entry.id   AF-A0A0B0EFM1-F1
#
_cell.length_a   1.000
_cell.length_b   1.000
_cell.length_c   1.000
_cell.angle_alpha   90.00
_cell.angle_beta   90.00
_cell.angle_gamma   90.00
#
_symmetry.space_group_name_H-M   'P 1'
#
loop_
_entity.id
_entity.type
_entity.pdbx_description
1 polymer ?
#
loop_
_entity_poly.entity_id
_entity_poly.type
_entity_poly.pdbx_seq_one_letter_code
_entity_poly.pdbx_strand_id
1 'polypeptide(L)'
;MKKLNVLCIVGILAVSCFALCFSSQADELEDLYGDPEKSYYFVYATGAIQGSFGTMETCVYCHGNGGKGTSEGIKRGVPDFTDAAWQASKTDKEMVKFLESNDKGCTKCRGRISADAIQKLVNIVRTFGGSK
;
A
#
# COMPACT_ATOMS: atom_id res chain seq x y z
N MET A 1 4.57 60.00 -19.62
CA MET A 1 3.76 58.82 -19.23
C MET A 1 3.79 57.82 -20.38
N LYS A 2 4.63 56.78 -20.32
CA LYS A 2 4.76 55.80 -21.41
C LYS A 2 3.58 54.83 -21.33
N LYS A 3 2.73 54.81 -22.37
CA LYS A 3 1.61 53.87 -22.50
C LYS A 3 2.19 52.47 -22.63
N LEU A 4 2.12 51.69 -21.56
CA LEU A 4 2.55 50.29 -21.57
C LEU A 4 1.55 49.52 -22.43
N ASN A 5 2.03 48.94 -23.54
CA ASN A 5 1.19 48.26 -24.51
C ASN A 5 0.62 46.98 -23.87
N VAL A 6 -0.71 46.81 -23.92
CA VAL A 6 -1.43 45.68 -23.29
C VAL A 6 -0.87 44.33 -23.77
N LEU A 7 -0.38 44.26 -25.01
CA LEU A 7 0.28 43.08 -25.56
C LEU A 7 1.57 42.70 -24.80
N CYS A 8 2.34 43.68 -24.32
CA CYS A 8 3.55 43.43 -23.54
C CYS A 8 3.23 42.91 -22.13
N ILE A 9 2.13 43.36 -21.53
CA ILE A 9 1.69 42.91 -20.20
C ILE A 9 1.19 41.46 -20.26
N VAL A 10 0.44 41.10 -21.29
CA VAL A 10 -0.04 39.72 -21.51
C VAL A 10 1.13 38.76 -21.77
N GLY A 11 2.14 39.20 -22.54
CA GLY A 11 3.34 38.41 -22.77
C GLY A 11 4.14 38.13 -21.50
N ILE A 12 4.30 39.14 -20.63
CA ILE A 12 5.02 38.98 -19.35
C ILE A 12 4.25 38.05 -18.39
N LEU A 13 2.91 38.19 -18.32
CA LEU A 13 2.06 37.31 -17.51
C LEU A 13 2.13 35.84 -17.97
N ALA A 14 2.11 35.61 -19.29
CA ALA A 14 2.21 34.25 -19.85
C ALA A 14 3.57 33.59 -19.53
N VAL A 15 4.68 34.33 -19.61
CA VAL A 15 6.02 33.82 -19.25
C VAL A 15 6.12 33.52 -17.75
N SER A 16 5.53 34.37 -16.90
CA SER A 16 5.48 34.11 -15.45
C SER A 16 4.62 32.90 -15.09
N CYS A 17 3.49 32.68 -15.78
CA CYS A 17 2.68 31.48 -15.60
C CYS A 17 3.41 30.21 -16.05
N PHE A 18 4.21 30.28 -17.12
CA PHE A 18 4.98 29.14 -17.61
C PHE A 18 6.16 28.77 -16.68
N ALA A 19 6.82 29.77 -16.07
CA ALA A 19 7.90 29.54 -15.11
C ALA A 19 7.38 28.94 -13.79
N LEU A 20 6.23 29.41 -13.28
CA LEU A 20 5.59 28.82 -12.08
C LEU A 20 5.17 27.37 -12.31
N CYS A 21 4.77 27.01 -13.53
CA CYS A 21 4.41 25.64 -13.89
C CYS A 21 5.62 24.70 -14.01
N PHE A 22 6.81 25.24 -14.30
CA PHE A 22 8.05 24.46 -14.33
C PHE A 22 8.60 24.21 -12.92
N SER A 23 8.48 25.18 -12.02
CA SER A 23 8.86 25.02 -10.61
C SER A 23 7.98 24.01 -9.87
N SER A 24 6.67 23.96 -10.15
CA SER A 24 5.79 22.95 -9.53
C SER A 24 6.15 21.52 -9.96
N GLN A 25 6.68 21.35 -11.17
CA GLN A 25 7.08 20.03 -11.68
C GLN A 25 8.45 19.58 -11.13
N ALA A 26 9.30 20.52 -10.72
CA ALA A 26 10.58 20.23 -10.07
C ALA A 26 10.37 19.79 -8.59
N ASP A 27 9.45 20.41 -7.87
CA ASP A 27 9.07 19.99 -6.51
C ASP A 27 8.51 18.55 -6.49
N GLU A 28 7.74 18.15 -7.52
CA GLU A 28 7.28 16.76 -7.65
C GLU A 28 8.43 15.75 -7.86
N LEU A 29 9.52 16.15 -8.52
CA LEU A 29 10.68 15.30 -8.80
C LEU A 29 11.61 15.16 -7.58
N GLU A 30 11.69 16.18 -6.73
CA GLU A 30 12.45 16.10 -5.48
C GLU A 30 11.72 15.24 -4.44
N ASP A 31 10.39 15.31 -4.41
CA ASP A 31 9.52 14.40 -3.64
C ASP A 31 9.72 12.92 -4.02
N LEU A 32 10.05 12.63 -5.29
CA LEU A 32 10.35 11.28 -5.77
C LEU A 32 11.66 10.69 -5.21
N TYR A 33 12.59 11.51 -4.72
CA TYR A 33 13.90 11.09 -4.21
C TYR A 33 13.99 11.15 -2.68
N GLY A 34 13.24 12.06 -2.04
CA GLY A 34 13.21 12.24 -0.59
C GLY A 34 12.10 11.49 0.15
N ASP A 35 11.01 11.15 -0.53
CA ASP A 35 9.85 10.47 0.05
C ASP A 35 9.76 9.02 -0.48
N PRO A 36 10.10 8.01 0.34
CA PRO A 36 10.08 6.63 -0.10
C PRO A 36 8.67 6.18 -0.51
N GLU A 37 7.59 6.82 -0.04
CA GLU A 37 6.21 6.47 -0.39
C GLU A 37 5.81 6.91 -1.80
N LYS A 38 6.50 7.90 -2.36
CA LYS A 38 6.23 8.47 -3.69
C LYS A 38 7.18 7.99 -4.78
N SER A 39 8.24 7.28 -4.43
CA SER A 39 9.21 6.79 -5.41
C SER A 39 8.57 5.80 -6.40
N TYR A 40 8.89 5.93 -7.69
CA TYR A 40 8.43 5.00 -8.74
C TYR A 40 8.78 3.55 -8.40
N TYR A 41 9.96 3.30 -7.82
CA TYR A 41 10.33 1.97 -7.36
C TYR A 41 9.43 1.46 -6.22
N PHE A 42 9.00 2.32 -5.30
CA PHE A 42 8.04 1.96 -4.27
C PHE A 42 6.65 1.70 -4.88
N VAL A 43 6.17 2.49 -5.84
CA VAL A 43 4.86 2.27 -6.49
C VAL A 43 4.77 0.89 -7.17
N TYR A 44 5.80 0.48 -7.92
CA TYR A 44 5.80 -0.81 -8.63
C TYR A 44 6.20 -2.00 -7.75
N ALA A 45 7.01 -1.80 -6.70
CA ALA A 45 7.32 -2.85 -5.74
C ALA A 45 6.24 -3.02 -4.66
N THR A 46 5.40 -2.01 -4.40
CA THR A 46 4.39 -2.06 -3.32
C THR A 46 2.97 -2.21 -3.78
N GLY A 47 2.60 -1.90 -5.03
CA GLY A 47 1.26 -2.05 -5.59
C GLY A 47 0.16 -1.61 -4.61
N ALA A 48 -0.27 -0.35 -4.66
CA ALA A 48 -1.43 0.13 -3.90
C ALA A 48 -1.32 0.18 -2.36
N ILE A 49 -0.51 1.09 -1.84
CA ILE A 49 -0.61 1.51 -0.43
C ILE A 49 -1.92 2.28 -0.13
N GLN A 50 -2.74 2.63 -1.13
CA GLN A 50 -4.07 3.22 -0.90
C GLN A 50 -5.27 2.50 -1.53
N GLY A 51 -5.11 1.23 -1.95
CA GLY A 51 -6.27 0.39 -2.23
C GLY A 51 -6.13 -0.48 -3.47
N SER A 52 -5.84 -1.76 -3.24
CA SER A 52 -5.87 -2.88 -4.18
C SER A 52 -4.80 -2.86 -5.28
N PHE A 53 -3.73 -3.60 -5.04
CA PHE A 53 -3.21 -4.68 -5.91
C PHE A 53 -2.01 -5.38 -5.25
N GLY A 54 -1.30 -4.76 -4.32
CA GLY A 54 -0.11 -5.37 -3.70
C GLY A 54 -0.41 -6.23 -2.48
N THR A 55 -1.24 -5.80 -1.51
CA THR A 55 -1.47 -6.54 -0.23
C THR A 55 -1.99 -7.93 -0.50
N MET A 56 -2.99 -8.00 -1.38
CA MET A 56 -3.56 -9.25 -1.80
C MET A 56 -2.55 -10.09 -2.58
N GLU A 57 -1.81 -9.54 -3.53
CA GLU A 57 -0.83 -10.32 -4.30
C GLU A 57 0.26 -10.96 -3.41
N THR A 58 0.80 -10.23 -2.43
CA THR A 58 1.84 -10.81 -1.55
C THR A 58 1.28 -11.75 -0.50
N CYS A 59 0.08 -11.48 0.05
CA CYS A 59 -0.55 -12.38 1.01
C CYS A 59 -1.00 -13.67 0.33
N VAL A 60 -1.56 -13.56 -0.89
CA VAL A 60 -2.01 -14.69 -1.71
C VAL A 60 -0.84 -15.58 -2.14
N TYR A 61 0.38 -15.06 -2.23
CA TYR A 61 1.56 -15.90 -2.48
C TYR A 61 1.67 -17.07 -1.48
N CYS A 62 1.37 -16.84 -0.20
CA CYS A 62 1.37 -17.88 0.82
C CYS A 62 -0.05 -18.38 1.16
N HIS A 63 -1.01 -17.47 1.31
CA HIS A 63 -2.38 -17.73 1.79
C HIS A 63 -3.42 -17.84 0.66
N GLY A 64 -2.99 -18.03 -0.58
CA GLY A 64 -3.85 -18.19 -1.75
C GLY A 64 -4.72 -19.45 -1.72
N ASN A 65 -5.22 -19.88 -2.89
CA ASN A 65 -6.14 -21.02 -3.00
C ASN A 65 -7.42 -20.84 -2.15
N GLY A 66 -7.95 -19.63 -2.11
CA GLY A 66 -9.14 -19.31 -1.33
C GLY A 66 -8.93 -19.41 0.19
N GLY A 67 -7.74 -19.05 0.68
CA GLY A 67 -7.43 -19.06 2.12
C GLY A 67 -6.89 -20.38 2.65
N LYS A 68 -6.86 -21.43 1.82
CA LYS A 68 -6.34 -22.76 2.19
C LYS A 68 -4.81 -22.85 2.19
N GLY A 69 -4.15 -21.86 1.61
CA GLY A 69 -2.70 -21.82 1.45
C GLY A 69 -2.25 -22.37 0.10
N THR A 70 -1.20 -21.76 -0.43
CA THR A 70 -0.48 -22.26 -1.60
C THR A 70 0.48 -23.38 -1.19
N SER A 71 1.04 -24.12 -2.16
CA SER A 71 2.10 -25.10 -1.89
C SER A 71 3.29 -24.47 -1.14
N GLU A 72 3.61 -23.22 -1.45
CA GLU A 72 4.69 -22.45 -0.81
C GLU A 72 4.32 -21.96 0.59
N GLY A 73 3.06 -21.60 0.83
CA GLY A 73 2.57 -21.27 2.17
C GLY A 73 2.53 -22.50 3.08
N ILE A 74 2.05 -23.64 2.58
CA ILE A 74 1.93 -24.88 3.36
C ILE A 74 3.33 -25.35 3.84
N LYS A 75 4.36 -25.27 2.97
CA LYS A 75 5.75 -25.55 3.36
C LYS A 75 6.25 -24.65 4.51
N ARG A 76 5.71 -23.43 4.62
CA ARG A 76 6.03 -22.46 5.69
C ARG A 76 5.07 -22.57 6.89
N GLY A 77 4.13 -23.51 6.87
CA GLY A 77 3.18 -23.75 7.94
C GLY A 77 2.10 -22.68 8.06
N VAL A 78 1.65 -22.10 6.94
CA VAL A 78 0.42 -21.29 6.98
C VAL A 78 -0.79 -22.17 7.32
N PRO A 79 -1.74 -21.65 8.10
CA PRO A 79 -2.97 -22.37 8.40
C PRO A 79 -3.95 -22.32 7.22
N ASP A 80 -4.94 -23.21 7.26
CA ASP A 80 -6.13 -23.11 6.42
C ASP A 80 -7.12 -22.13 7.08
N PHE A 81 -7.33 -20.97 6.47
CA PHE A 81 -8.28 -19.98 6.97
C PHE A 81 -9.74 -20.40 6.82
N THR A 82 -10.04 -21.42 6.03
CA THR A 82 -11.40 -21.99 5.91
C THR A 82 -11.72 -23.01 7.01
N ASP A 83 -10.71 -23.45 7.76
CA ASP A 83 -10.89 -24.41 8.85
C ASP A 83 -11.53 -23.76 10.08
N ALA A 84 -12.72 -24.25 10.46
CA ALA A 84 -13.50 -23.69 11.56
C ALA A 84 -12.81 -23.88 12.93
N ALA A 85 -12.10 -24.99 13.13
CA ALA A 85 -11.38 -25.24 14.37
C ALA A 85 -10.21 -24.27 14.54
N TRP A 86 -9.46 -23.99 13.47
CA TRP A 86 -8.40 -22.99 13.45
C TRP A 86 -8.95 -21.59 13.71
N GLN A 87 -10.04 -21.20 13.04
CA GLN A 87 -10.69 -19.91 13.27
C GLN A 87 -11.11 -19.73 14.73
N ALA A 88 -11.70 -20.75 15.35
CA ALA A 88 -12.09 -20.74 16.76
C ALA A 88 -10.88 -20.74 17.73
N SER A 89 -9.73 -21.26 17.29
CA SER A 89 -8.50 -21.31 18.10
C SER A 89 -7.74 -19.98 18.19
N LYS A 90 -8.19 -18.94 17.47
CA LYS A 90 -7.53 -17.63 17.39
C LYS A 90 -8.50 -16.52 17.74
N THR A 91 -8.08 -15.62 18.61
CA THR A 91 -8.74 -14.33 18.83
C THR A 91 -8.21 -13.29 17.84
N ASP A 92 -9.01 -12.26 17.57
CA ASP A 92 -8.58 -11.16 16.70
C ASP A 92 -7.34 -10.44 17.25
N LYS A 93 -7.29 -10.27 18.58
CA LYS A 93 -6.15 -9.67 19.27
C LYS A 93 -4.86 -10.47 19.08
N GLU A 94 -4.93 -11.80 19.08
CA GLU A 94 -3.76 -12.65 18.81
C GLU A 94 -3.29 -12.52 17.36
N MET A 95 -4.20 -12.40 16.40
CA MET A 95 -3.84 -12.20 15.00
C MET A 95 -3.24 -10.83 14.73
N VAL A 96 -3.78 -9.77 15.35
CA VAL A 96 -3.18 -8.42 15.31
C VAL A 96 -1.75 -8.48 15.85
N LYS A 97 -1.56 -9.05 17.06
CA LYS A 97 -0.24 -9.16 17.69
C LYS A 97 0.76 -9.95 16.83
N PHE A 98 0.30 -11.01 16.17
CA PHE A 98 1.13 -11.81 15.26
C PHE A 98 1.59 -11.01 14.04
N LEU A 99 0.71 -10.18 13.46
CA LEU A 99 1.03 -9.31 12.32
C LEU A 99 1.99 -8.19 12.73
N GLU A 100 1.79 -7.59 13.90
CA GLU A 100 2.68 -6.56 14.47
C GLU A 100 4.09 -7.10 14.77
N SER A 101 4.20 -8.35 15.25
CA SER A 101 5.49 -8.96 15.58
C SER A 101 6.28 -9.41 14.36
N ASN A 102 5.67 -9.43 13.17
CA ASN A 102 6.24 -10.03 11.95
C ASN A 102 6.75 -11.46 12.19
N ASP A 103 6.00 -12.24 12.98
CA ASP A 103 6.42 -13.60 13.29
C ASP A 103 6.39 -14.48 12.04
N LYS A 104 7.32 -15.42 11.96
CA LYS A 104 7.57 -16.30 10.79
C LYS A 104 7.80 -15.55 9.47
N GLY A 105 8.11 -14.25 9.53
CA GLY A 105 8.30 -13.41 8.35
C GLY A 105 7.00 -13.11 7.59
N CYS A 106 5.83 -13.25 8.22
CA CYS A 106 4.52 -13.06 7.58
C CYS A 106 4.36 -11.65 6.95
N THR A 107 4.89 -10.61 7.60
CA THR A 107 4.83 -9.23 7.11
C THR A 107 6.16 -8.74 6.49
N LYS A 108 7.18 -9.60 6.44
CA LYS A 108 8.53 -9.26 5.94
C LYS A 108 8.53 -8.79 4.48
N CYS A 109 7.57 -9.23 3.67
CA CYS A 109 7.48 -8.89 2.24
C CYS A 109 6.79 -7.54 1.96
N ARG A 110 6.29 -6.82 2.98
CA ARG A 110 5.52 -5.58 2.79
C ARG A 110 6.05 -4.35 3.53
N GLY A 111 7.15 -4.47 4.28
CA GLY A 111 7.56 -3.41 5.21
C GLY A 111 6.56 -3.25 6.37
N ARG A 112 6.49 -2.04 6.96
CA ARG A 112 5.56 -1.76 8.07
C ARG A 112 4.13 -1.60 7.55
N ILE A 113 3.18 -2.31 8.16
CA ILE A 113 1.74 -2.19 7.90
C ILE A 113 1.15 -1.28 9.00
N SER A 114 0.30 -0.31 8.63
CA SER A 114 -0.37 0.54 9.63
C SER A 114 -1.34 -0.28 10.50
N ALA A 115 -1.60 0.18 11.73
CA ALA A 115 -2.52 -0.51 12.65
C ALA A 115 -3.93 -0.69 12.05
N ASP A 116 -4.44 0.33 11.36
CA ASP A 116 -5.73 0.27 10.66
C ASP A 116 -5.75 -0.78 9.54
N ALA A 117 -4.64 -0.95 8.82
CA ALA A 117 -4.53 -1.95 7.78
C ALA A 117 -4.43 -3.37 8.38
N ILE A 118 -3.77 -3.54 9.53
CA ILE A 118 -3.72 -4.83 10.25
C ILE A 118 -5.14 -5.29 10.62
N GLN A 119 -5.98 -4.39 11.17
CA GLN A 119 -7.35 -4.75 11.52
C GLN A 119 -8.18 -5.16 10.29
N LYS A 120 -8.02 -4.46 9.17
CA LYS A 120 -8.68 -4.83 7.90
C LYS A 120 -8.23 -6.20 7.39
N LEU A 121 -6.95 -6.54 7.52
CA LEU A 121 -6.43 -7.86 7.16
C LEU A 121 -7.01 -8.97 8.03
N VAL A 122 -7.11 -8.74 9.35
CA VAL A 122 -7.77 -9.70 10.26
C VAL A 122 -9.22 -9.94 9.84
N ASN A 123 -9.95 -8.89 9.49
CA ASN A 123 -11.33 -9.04 9.01
C ASN A 123 -11.40 -9.86 7.72
N ILE A 124 -10.49 -9.64 6.76
CA ILE A 124 -10.38 -10.47 5.55
C ILE A 124 -10.16 -11.94 5.91
N VAL A 125 -9.25 -12.24 6.84
CA VAL A 125 -9.01 -13.62 7.32
C VAL A 125 -10.28 -14.26 7.88
N ARG A 126 -11.11 -13.50 8.62
CA ARG A 126 -12.38 -13.99 9.15
C ARG A 126 -13.41 -14.34 8.08
N THR A 127 -13.42 -13.63 6.96
CA THR A 127 -14.36 -13.91 5.86
C THR A 127 -14.21 -15.32 5.26
N PHE A 128 -13.02 -15.92 5.33
CA PHE A 128 -12.79 -17.30 4.88
C PHE A 128 -13.46 -18.35 5.77
N GLY A 129 -13.64 -18.05 7.06
CA GLY A 129 -14.28 -18.95 8.03
C GLY A 129 -15.82 -18.95 7.97
N GLY A 130 -16.43 -18.15 7.10
CA GLY A 130 -17.89 -18.03 6.99
C GLY A 130 -18.53 -17.11 8.04
N SER A 131 -17.74 -16.50 8.91
CA SER A 131 -18.20 -15.51 9.88
C SER A 131 -18.42 -14.17 9.19
N LYS A 132 -19.68 -13.75 9.05
CA LYS A 132 -20.06 -12.37 8.71
C LYS A 132 -20.11 -11.51 9.96
#